data_AF-A0A3C0Z4A4-F1
#
_entry.id   AF-A0A3C0Z4A4-F1
#
_cell.length_a   1.000
_cell.length_b   1.000
_cell.length_c   1.000
_cell.angle_alpha   90.00
_cell.angle_beta   90.00
_cell.angle_gamma   90.00
#
_symmetry.space_group_name_H-M   'P 1'
#
loop_
_entity.id
_entity.type
_entity.pdbx_description
1 polymer ?
#
loop_
_entity_poly.entity_id
_entity_poly.type
_entity_poly.pdbx_seq_one_letter_code
_entity_poly.pdbx_strand_id
1 'polypeptide(L)'
;LLKRKNWLNGKQLKKIISDIDKTQWKAKDEQHRRLVKFYRSEIEKIMDFSQNGKYVFRNVESDIHEFRRKLRWLSIYAQSLQGCVELVDIEHEKSELRNYLTDTILESPFNRLPPVEEKQTHPLALSKFGFYAVSWMIEQLGILKDHGLSLLALADALKETEKIKKQSDAIIRAEKYLEKSIPSIDVVLSEANKVSKQFFMDKILKNLLK
;
A
#
# COMPACT_ATOMS: atom_id res chain seq x y z
N LEU A 1 17.34 27.78 4.75
CA LEU A 1 16.57 27.05 5.79
C LEU A 1 17.46 26.61 6.98
N LEU A 2 18.58 25.92 6.73
CA LEU A 2 19.44 25.32 7.76
C LEU A 2 20.04 26.32 8.77
N LYS A 3 20.57 27.46 8.30
CA LYS A 3 21.01 28.56 9.18
C LYS A 3 19.85 29.18 9.97
N ARG A 4 18.73 29.49 9.31
CA ARG A 4 17.53 30.11 9.94
C ARG A 4 16.91 29.22 11.03
N LYS A 5 16.99 27.89 10.89
CA LYS A 5 16.47 26.92 11.87
C LYS A 5 17.56 26.38 12.83
N ASN A 6 18.71 27.04 12.94
CA ASN A 6 19.75 26.67 13.91
C ASN A 6 20.27 25.22 13.82
N TRP A 7 20.28 24.63 12.62
CA TRP A 7 20.85 23.28 12.42
C TRP A 7 22.38 23.30 12.49
N LEU A 8 23.01 24.37 12.01
CA LEU A 8 24.48 24.46 11.88
C LEU A 8 25.20 24.89 13.18
N ASN A 9 24.47 25.30 14.21
CA ASN A 9 25.05 25.75 15.49
C ASN A 9 24.73 24.80 16.66
N GLY A 10 24.19 23.61 16.37
CA GLY A 10 23.88 22.57 17.36
C GLY A 10 22.70 22.87 18.29
N LYS A 11 22.09 24.07 18.27
CA LYS A 11 20.95 24.40 19.15
C LYS A 11 19.74 23.52 18.85
N GLN A 12 19.47 23.22 17.58
CA GLN A 12 18.38 22.34 17.20
C GLN A 12 18.59 20.91 17.69
N LEU A 13 19.83 20.41 17.66
CA LEU A 13 20.19 19.09 18.20
C LEU A 13 19.97 19.04 19.72
N LYS A 14 20.42 20.07 20.45
CA LYS A 14 20.19 20.18 21.90
C LYS A 14 18.70 20.21 22.24
N LYS A 15 17.88 20.87 21.43
CA LYS A 15 16.43 20.87 21.59
C LYS A 15 15.86 19.45 21.43
N ILE A 16 16.25 18.74 20.35
CA ILE A 16 15.79 17.37 20.10
C ILE A 16 16.18 16.44 21.26
N ILE A 17 17.43 16.51 21.73
CA ILE A 17 17.89 15.71 22.88
C ILE A 17 17.05 16.03 24.13
N SER A 18 16.84 17.32 24.45
CA SER A 18 15.99 17.69 25.58
C SER A 18 14.54 17.21 25.43
N ASP A 19 14.00 17.19 24.21
CA ASP A 19 12.63 16.73 23.97
C ASP A 19 12.56 15.19 24.14
N ILE A 20 13.58 14.45 23.69
CA ILE A 20 13.72 13.00 23.90
C ILE A 20 13.82 12.66 25.38
N ASP A 21 14.63 13.38 26.15
CA ASP A 21 14.83 13.14 27.59
C ASP A 21 13.55 13.41 28.41
N LYS A 22 12.75 14.39 27.98
CA LYS A 22 11.46 14.73 28.63
C LYS A 22 10.32 13.83 28.19
N THR A 23 10.52 13.05 27.13
CA THR A 23 9.48 12.18 26.60
C THR A 23 9.27 11.02 27.58
N GLN A 24 8.04 10.86 28.05
CA GLN A 24 7.66 9.73 28.89
C GLN A 24 7.46 8.47 28.03
N TRP A 25 8.58 7.88 27.62
CA TRP A 25 8.60 6.62 26.89
C TRP A 25 7.83 5.57 27.68
N LYS A 26 6.90 4.90 27.01
CA LYS A 26 6.12 3.82 27.64
C LYS A 26 7.00 2.59 27.82
N ALA A 27 6.65 1.75 28.79
CA ALA A 27 7.28 0.45 28.95
C ALA A 27 7.07 -0.42 27.70
N LYS A 28 7.99 -1.36 27.45
CA LYS A 28 8.02 -2.21 26.24
C LYS A 28 6.65 -2.86 25.95
N ASP A 29 6.01 -3.46 26.96
CA ASP A 29 4.70 -4.11 26.80
C ASP A 29 3.57 -3.13 26.41
N GLU A 30 3.59 -1.93 26.99
CA GLU A 30 2.60 -0.91 26.64
C GLU A 30 2.82 -0.39 25.22
N GLN A 31 4.08 -0.24 24.79
CA GLN A 31 4.41 0.11 23.41
C GLN A 31 3.93 -0.97 22.43
N HIS A 32 4.25 -2.24 22.69
CA HIS A 32 3.78 -3.37 21.89
C HIS A 32 2.25 -3.39 21.76
N ARG A 33 1.53 -3.30 22.89
CA ARG A 33 0.06 -3.28 22.89
C ARG A 33 -0.51 -2.11 22.08
N ARG A 34 0.10 -0.92 22.17
CA ARG A 34 -0.30 0.25 21.39
C ARG A 34 -0.06 0.04 19.91
N LEU A 35 1.07 -0.57 19.54
CA LEU A 35 1.41 -0.87 18.15
C LEU A 35 0.45 -1.91 17.55
N VAL A 36 0.17 -3.01 18.27
CA VAL A 36 -0.83 -4.01 17.87
C VAL A 36 -2.20 -3.36 17.66
N LYS A 37 -2.64 -2.54 18.62
CA LYS A 37 -3.92 -1.84 18.54
C LYS A 37 -3.98 -0.91 17.33
N PHE A 38 -2.92 -0.13 17.11
CA PHE A 38 -2.82 0.79 15.98
C PHE A 38 -2.89 0.03 14.66
N TYR A 39 -2.03 -0.97 14.47
CA TYR A 39 -1.95 -1.74 13.23
C TYR A 39 -3.26 -2.48 12.94
N ARG A 40 -3.90 -3.04 13.97
CA ARG A 40 -5.24 -3.65 13.85
C ARG A 40 -6.28 -2.63 13.41
N SER A 41 -6.29 -1.43 13.98
CA SER A 41 -7.23 -0.38 13.59
C SER A 41 -7.03 0.07 12.13
N GLU A 42 -5.80 0.03 11.61
CA GLU A 42 -5.53 0.33 10.21
C GLU A 42 -6.04 -0.79 9.29
N ILE A 43 -5.88 -2.05 9.68
CA ILE A 43 -6.48 -3.20 8.98
C ILE A 43 -8.01 -3.10 8.95
N GLU A 44 -8.63 -2.79 10.09
CA GLU A 44 -10.09 -2.64 10.20
C GLU A 44 -10.60 -1.54 9.26
N LYS A 45 -9.94 -0.38 9.21
CA LYS A 45 -10.29 0.70 8.26
C LYS A 45 -10.21 0.25 6.79
N ILE A 46 -9.30 -0.65 6.45
CA ILE A 46 -9.18 -1.21 5.10
C ILE A 46 -10.30 -2.22 4.83
N MET A 47 -10.63 -3.06 5.83
CA MET A 47 -11.73 -4.02 5.72
C MET A 47 -13.10 -3.34 5.65
N ASP A 48 -13.33 -2.28 6.41
CA ASP A 48 -14.57 -1.49 6.41
C ASP A 48 -14.80 -0.79 5.06
N PHE A 49 -13.72 -0.38 4.41
CA PHE A 49 -13.78 0.15 3.04
C PHE A 49 -14.35 -0.89 2.06
N SER A 50 -14.10 -2.18 2.31
CA SER A 50 -14.61 -3.29 1.50
C SER A 50 -16.07 -3.66 1.82
N GLN A 51 -16.44 -3.71 3.10
CA GLN A 51 -17.76 -4.20 3.53
C GLN A 51 -18.93 -3.24 3.24
N ASN A 52 -18.69 -1.92 3.20
CA ASN A 52 -19.74 -0.91 3.04
C ASN A 52 -20.23 -0.70 1.58
N GLY A 53 -20.12 -1.69 0.70
CA GLY A 53 -20.61 -1.61 -0.69
C GLY A 53 -19.78 -0.70 -1.62
N LYS A 54 -18.66 -0.13 -1.13
CA LYS A 54 -17.70 0.67 -1.92
C LYS A 54 -16.63 -0.16 -2.63
N TYR A 55 -16.65 -1.47 -2.44
CA TYR A 55 -15.67 -2.37 -3.03
C TYR A 55 -15.66 -2.38 -4.57
N VAL A 56 -16.77 -1.95 -5.21
CA VAL A 56 -16.82 -1.84 -6.66
C VAL A 56 -16.12 -0.56 -7.11
N PHE A 57 -14.90 -0.69 -7.62
CA PHE A 57 -14.19 0.37 -8.31
C PHE A 57 -14.99 0.79 -9.55
N ARG A 58 -15.35 2.07 -9.59
CA ARG A 58 -16.03 2.73 -10.72
C ARG A 58 -15.14 3.80 -11.34
N ASN A 59 -14.11 4.23 -10.63
CA ASN A 59 -13.19 5.26 -11.05
C ASN A 59 -11.74 4.84 -10.75
N VAL A 60 -10.88 4.96 -11.76
CA VAL A 60 -9.46 4.57 -11.69
C VAL A 60 -8.70 5.44 -10.68
N GLU A 61 -9.00 6.73 -10.61
CA GLU A 61 -8.20 7.67 -9.82
C GLU A 61 -8.67 7.82 -8.38
N SER A 62 -9.98 7.84 -8.13
CA SER A 62 -10.50 7.96 -6.77
C SER A 62 -10.52 6.60 -6.07
N ASP A 63 -11.05 5.55 -6.69
CA ASP A 63 -11.31 4.30 -5.97
C ASP A 63 -10.06 3.41 -5.88
N ILE A 64 -9.44 3.06 -7.02
CA ILE A 64 -8.25 2.20 -7.04
C ILE A 64 -7.10 2.86 -6.28
N HIS A 65 -6.91 4.17 -6.45
CA HIS A 65 -5.83 4.90 -5.79
C HIS A 65 -6.00 4.95 -4.27
N GLU A 66 -7.20 5.26 -3.78
CA GLU A 66 -7.44 5.32 -2.33
C GLU A 66 -7.22 3.96 -1.69
N PHE A 67 -7.75 2.89 -2.28
CA PHE A 67 -7.58 1.56 -1.75
C PHE A 67 -6.10 1.14 -1.71
N ARG A 68 -5.38 1.34 -2.83
CA ARG A 68 -3.93 1.10 -2.89
C ARG A 68 -3.17 1.91 -1.85
N ARG A 69 -3.53 3.19 -1.64
CA ARG A 69 -2.87 4.06 -0.66
C ARG A 69 -3.07 3.54 0.77
N LYS A 70 -4.27 3.06 1.11
CA LYS A 70 -4.54 2.48 2.43
C LYS A 70 -3.72 1.20 2.65
N LEU A 71 -3.67 0.30 1.68
CA LEU A 71 -2.82 -0.90 1.75
C LEU A 71 -1.35 -0.55 1.92
N ARG A 72 -0.85 0.43 1.15
CA ARG A 72 0.55 0.87 1.19
C ARG A 72 0.99 1.35 2.57
N TRP A 73 0.10 1.93 3.37
CA TRP A 73 0.44 2.36 4.72
C TRP A 73 0.88 1.21 5.62
N LEU A 74 0.29 0.02 5.47
CA LEU A 74 0.70 -1.17 6.25
C LEU A 74 2.19 -1.49 6.06
N SER A 75 2.66 -1.51 4.80
CA SER A 75 4.07 -1.74 4.48
C SER A 75 4.98 -0.58 4.92
N ILE A 76 4.52 0.67 4.78
CA ILE A 76 5.29 1.84 5.24
C ILE A 76 5.49 1.81 6.74
N TYR A 77 4.45 1.50 7.52
CA TYR A 77 4.57 1.40 8.97
C TYR A 77 5.59 0.32 9.35
N ALA A 78 5.50 -0.87 8.74
CA ALA A 78 6.43 -1.96 9.02
C ALA A 78 7.91 -1.57 8.79
N GLN A 79 8.21 -0.81 7.73
CA GLN A 79 9.58 -0.33 7.49
C GLN A 79 10.00 0.85 8.39
N SER A 80 9.09 1.77 8.63
CA SER A 80 9.40 3.00 9.38
C SER A 80 9.66 2.72 10.86
N LEU A 81 9.18 1.59 11.37
CA LEU A 81 9.34 1.17 12.75
C LEU A 81 10.65 0.43 13.04
N GLN A 82 11.59 0.37 12.08
CA GLN A 82 13.01 0.02 12.27
C GLN A 82 13.26 -1.11 13.30
N GLY A 83 12.79 -2.33 13.01
CA GLY A 83 13.04 -3.49 13.87
C GLY A 83 11.97 -3.72 14.97
N CYS A 84 10.91 -2.92 15.05
CA CYS A 84 9.76 -3.23 15.91
C CYS A 84 8.73 -4.18 15.26
N VAL A 85 9.01 -4.69 14.05
CA VAL A 85 8.12 -5.59 13.30
C VAL A 85 8.91 -6.80 12.82
N GLU A 86 8.36 -7.99 13.01
CA GLU A 86 8.94 -9.27 12.58
C GLU A 86 8.02 -9.93 11.55
N LEU A 87 8.59 -10.41 10.44
CA LEU A 87 7.87 -11.26 9.50
C LEU A 87 8.05 -12.72 9.90
N VAL A 88 6.96 -13.35 10.33
CA VAL A 88 6.93 -14.74 10.75
C VAL A 88 6.63 -15.63 9.55
N ASP A 89 7.51 -16.61 9.33
CA ASP A 89 7.36 -17.60 8.27
C ASP A 89 6.45 -18.74 8.75
N ILE A 90 5.29 -18.90 8.10
CA ILE A 90 4.30 -19.93 8.42
C ILE A 90 4.15 -20.81 7.17
N GLU A 91 4.74 -22.01 7.20
CA GLU A 91 4.90 -22.86 6.00
C GLU A 91 3.56 -23.18 5.31
N HIS A 92 2.49 -23.37 6.08
CA HIS A 92 1.16 -23.61 5.50
C HIS A 92 0.66 -22.43 4.64
N GLU A 93 0.86 -21.20 5.11
CA GLU A 93 0.42 -19.99 4.40
C GLU A 93 1.20 -19.78 3.09
N LYS A 94 2.44 -20.26 3.01
CA LYS A 94 3.25 -20.22 1.78
C LYS A 94 2.56 -20.94 0.64
N SER A 95 1.96 -22.10 0.94
CA SER A 95 1.23 -22.90 -0.04
C SER A 95 -0.09 -22.24 -0.43
N GLU A 96 -0.86 -21.78 0.56
CA GLU A 96 -2.16 -21.14 0.34
C GLU A 96 -2.04 -19.83 -0.45
N LEU A 97 -1.02 -19.03 -0.16
CA LEU A 97 -0.81 -17.71 -0.76
C LEU A 97 0.18 -17.72 -1.92
N ARG A 98 0.50 -18.89 -2.47
CA ARG A 98 1.50 -19.04 -3.54
C ARG A 98 1.26 -18.13 -4.75
N ASN A 99 -0.02 -17.87 -5.08
CA ASN A 99 -0.40 -17.02 -6.22
C ASN A 99 0.07 -15.56 -6.08
N TYR A 100 0.38 -15.11 -4.86
CA TYR A 100 0.88 -13.77 -4.57
C TYR A 100 2.41 -13.68 -4.57
N LEU A 101 3.10 -14.82 -4.64
CA LEU A 101 4.55 -14.94 -4.48
C LEU A 101 5.26 -14.89 -5.84
N THR A 102 5.12 -13.78 -6.55
CA THR A 102 5.85 -13.55 -7.81
C THR A 102 7.29 -13.15 -7.55
N ASP A 103 8.17 -13.33 -8.54
CA ASP A 103 9.59 -12.96 -8.42
C ASP A 103 9.76 -11.49 -8.03
N THR A 104 8.98 -10.60 -8.65
CA THR A 104 8.98 -9.16 -8.33
C THR A 104 8.66 -8.89 -6.86
N ILE A 105 7.74 -9.66 -6.27
CA ILE A 105 7.35 -9.50 -4.87
C ILE A 105 8.39 -10.12 -3.93
N LEU A 106 8.94 -11.29 -4.26
CA LEU A 106 9.98 -11.93 -3.47
C LEU A 106 11.28 -11.11 -3.43
N GLU A 107 11.60 -10.44 -4.54
CA GLU A 107 12.82 -9.65 -4.67
C GLU A 107 12.65 -8.19 -4.20
N SER A 108 11.41 -7.74 -4.02
CA SER A 108 11.08 -6.37 -3.65
C SER A 108 11.87 -5.89 -2.42
N PRO A 109 12.62 -4.78 -2.52
CA PRO A 109 13.31 -4.20 -1.36
C PRO A 109 12.32 -3.78 -0.28
N PHE A 110 11.06 -3.51 -0.65
CA PHE A 110 10.05 -3.11 0.32
C PHE A 110 9.57 -4.26 1.22
N ASN A 111 9.86 -5.50 0.84
CA ASN A 111 9.54 -6.70 1.60
C ASN A 111 10.67 -7.15 2.52
N ARG A 112 11.82 -6.45 2.48
CA ARG A 112 12.96 -6.68 3.37
C ARG A 112 12.86 -5.72 4.54
N LEU A 113 12.29 -6.18 5.65
CA LEU A 113 12.23 -5.39 6.88
C LEU A 113 13.61 -5.35 7.56
N PRO A 114 13.94 -4.23 8.26
CA PRO A 114 15.10 -4.19 9.14
C PRO A 114 15.04 -5.33 10.16
N PRO A 115 16.19 -5.89 10.58
CA PRO A 115 16.21 -6.93 11.60
C PRO A 115 15.60 -6.39 12.91
N VAL A 116 14.98 -7.28 13.68
CA VAL A 116 14.46 -6.95 15.00
C VAL A 116 15.62 -6.53 15.90
N GLU A 117 15.51 -5.38 16.55
CA GLU A 117 16.58 -4.83 17.41
C GLU A 117 16.87 -5.75 18.60
N GLU A 118 15.83 -6.19 19.32
CA GLU A 118 15.92 -7.10 20.46
C GLU A 118 14.67 -8.00 20.51
N LYS A 119 14.81 -9.33 20.52
CA LYS A 119 13.63 -10.22 20.61
C LYS A 119 12.81 -10.01 21.89
N GLN A 120 13.44 -9.53 22.96
CA GLN A 120 12.79 -9.21 24.23
C GLN A 120 11.91 -7.94 24.16
N THR A 121 11.89 -7.20 23.05
CA THR A 121 10.99 -6.05 22.88
C THR A 121 9.59 -6.43 22.40
N HIS A 122 9.32 -7.73 22.21
CA HIS A 122 8.05 -8.23 21.68
C HIS A 122 7.70 -7.50 20.37
N PRO A 123 8.43 -7.74 19.28
CA PRO A 123 8.11 -7.11 18.00
C PRO A 123 6.68 -7.45 17.57
N LEU A 124 6.07 -6.57 16.78
CA LEU A 124 4.80 -6.87 16.12
C LEU A 124 5.01 -8.00 15.11
N ALA A 125 4.41 -9.16 15.36
CA ALA A 125 4.49 -10.29 14.47
C ALA A 125 3.47 -10.15 13.32
N LEU A 126 3.96 -10.22 12.09
CA LEU A 126 3.13 -10.25 10.88
C LEU A 126 3.38 -11.56 10.12
N SER A 127 2.34 -12.10 9.47
CA SER A 127 2.52 -13.15 8.47
C SER A 127 3.44 -12.64 7.36
N LYS A 128 4.54 -13.35 7.11
CA LYS A 128 5.44 -13.05 5.99
C LYS A 128 4.72 -13.15 4.64
N PHE A 129 3.98 -14.23 4.41
CA PHE A 129 3.29 -14.46 3.15
C PHE A 129 2.06 -13.55 2.99
N GLY A 130 1.36 -13.24 4.08
CA GLY A 130 0.33 -12.22 4.09
C GLY A 130 0.87 -10.82 3.78
N PHE A 131 2.05 -10.47 4.32
CA PHE A 131 2.73 -9.22 4.00
C PHE A 131 3.12 -9.14 2.52
N TYR A 132 3.62 -10.24 1.95
CA TYR A 132 3.92 -10.33 0.52
C TYR A 132 2.66 -10.21 -0.34
N ALA A 133 1.54 -10.80 0.09
CA ALA A 133 0.27 -10.66 -0.60
C ALA A 133 -0.28 -9.22 -0.57
N VAL A 134 -0.07 -8.47 0.52
CA VAL A 134 -0.35 -7.01 0.55
C VAL A 134 0.54 -6.28 -0.46
N SER A 135 1.84 -6.60 -0.52
CA SER A 135 2.77 -6.02 -1.50
C SER A 135 2.33 -6.31 -2.94
N TRP A 136 1.93 -7.55 -3.24
CA TRP A 136 1.40 -7.94 -4.54
C TRP A 136 0.16 -7.12 -4.91
N MET A 137 -0.79 -6.97 -3.98
CA MET A 137 -1.99 -6.18 -4.24
C MET A 137 -1.66 -4.71 -4.54
N ILE A 138 -0.73 -4.11 -3.80
CA ILE A 138 -0.27 -2.73 -4.04
C ILE A 138 0.33 -2.60 -5.45
N GLU A 139 1.10 -3.59 -5.90
CA GLU A 139 1.69 -3.60 -7.24
C GLU A 139 0.63 -3.76 -8.33
N GLN A 140 -0.24 -4.75 -8.23
CA GLN A 140 -1.26 -5.04 -9.23
C GLN A 140 -2.22 -3.86 -9.41
N LEU A 141 -2.67 -3.24 -8.32
CA LEU A 141 -3.48 -2.01 -8.41
C LEU A 141 -2.70 -0.83 -8.97
N GLY A 142 -1.37 -0.80 -8.79
CA GLY A 142 -0.50 0.19 -9.41
C GLY A 142 -0.48 0.04 -10.92
N ILE A 143 -0.21 -1.18 -11.41
CA ILE A 143 -0.19 -1.50 -12.85
C ILE A 143 -1.53 -1.15 -13.50
N LEU A 144 -2.64 -1.60 -12.90
CA LEU A 144 -3.98 -1.32 -13.41
C LEU A 144 -4.29 0.19 -13.41
N LYS A 145 -3.90 0.91 -12.35
CA LYS A 145 -4.04 2.37 -12.29
C LYS A 145 -3.25 3.04 -13.42
N ASP A 146 -2.00 2.66 -13.61
CA ASP A 146 -1.11 3.28 -14.60
C ASP A 146 -1.62 3.03 -16.03
N HIS A 147 -2.15 1.85 -16.33
CA HIS A 147 -2.85 1.58 -17.59
C HIS A 147 -4.06 2.52 -17.79
N GLY A 148 -4.95 2.60 -16.79
CA GLY A 148 -6.15 3.44 -16.89
C GLY A 148 -5.82 4.94 -17.04
N LEU A 149 -4.86 5.44 -16.27
CA LEU A 149 -4.43 6.84 -16.35
C LEU A 149 -3.73 7.16 -17.68
N SER A 150 -2.94 6.23 -18.22
CA SER A 150 -2.28 6.42 -19.52
C SER A 150 -3.32 6.60 -20.63
N LEU A 151 -4.38 5.79 -20.61
CA LEU A 151 -5.49 5.90 -21.57
C LEU A 151 -6.26 7.22 -21.41
N LEU A 152 -6.57 7.62 -20.17
CA LEU A 152 -7.27 8.88 -19.89
C LEU A 152 -6.43 10.11 -20.31
N ALA A 153 -5.13 10.10 -20.01
CA ALA A 153 -4.22 11.17 -20.41
C ALA A 153 -4.13 11.31 -21.94
N LEU A 154 -4.08 10.19 -22.67
CA LEU A 154 -4.12 10.22 -24.13
C LEU A 154 -5.46 10.73 -24.66
N ALA A 155 -6.58 10.31 -24.06
CA ALA A 155 -7.90 10.80 -24.42
C ALA A 155 -8.02 12.31 -24.21
N ASP A 156 -7.53 12.85 -23.09
CA ASP A 156 -7.50 14.28 -22.82
C ASP A 156 -6.65 15.03 -23.87
N ALA A 157 -5.47 14.51 -24.22
CA ALA A 157 -4.62 15.11 -25.24
C ALA A 157 -5.28 15.11 -26.63
N LEU A 158 -5.93 14.02 -27.03
CA LEU A 158 -6.64 13.93 -28.31
C LEU A 158 -7.87 14.85 -28.35
N LYS A 159 -8.57 14.98 -27.23
CA LYS A 159 -9.73 15.86 -27.12
C LYS A 159 -9.34 17.32 -27.40
N GLU A 160 -8.25 17.77 -26.81
CA GLU A 160 -7.75 19.13 -27.00
C GLU A 160 -7.15 19.36 -28.39
N THR A 161 -6.38 18.40 -28.91
CA THR A 161 -5.69 18.55 -30.21
C THR A 161 -6.60 18.33 -31.42
N GLU A 162 -7.50 17.34 -31.38
CA GLU A 162 -8.45 17.04 -32.46
C GLU A 162 -9.80 17.77 -32.29
N LYS A 163 -9.96 18.58 -31.22
CA LYS A 163 -11.19 19.33 -30.88
C LYS A 163 -12.43 18.43 -30.74
N ILE A 164 -12.25 17.23 -30.17
CA ILE A 164 -13.35 16.30 -29.90
C ILE A 164 -14.22 16.89 -28.79
N LYS A 165 -15.54 16.92 -28.99
CA LYS A 165 -16.46 17.58 -28.03
C LYS A 165 -16.73 16.74 -26.78
N LYS A 166 -16.80 15.41 -26.91
CA LYS A 166 -17.17 14.49 -25.82
C LYS A 166 -15.97 13.67 -25.36
N GLN A 167 -15.86 13.49 -24.04
CA GLN A 167 -14.80 12.66 -23.45
C GLN A 167 -14.88 11.20 -23.92
N SER A 168 -16.09 10.65 -24.02
CA SER A 168 -16.33 9.28 -24.48
C SER A 168 -15.72 9.02 -25.85
N ASP A 169 -15.87 9.97 -26.76
CA ASP A 169 -15.43 9.84 -28.15
C ASP A 169 -13.89 9.93 -28.21
N ALA A 170 -13.29 10.76 -27.36
CA ALA A 170 -11.84 10.85 -27.21
C ALA A 170 -11.23 9.59 -26.60
N ILE A 171 -11.91 8.93 -25.65
CA ILE A 171 -11.48 7.64 -25.09
C ILE A 171 -11.49 6.56 -26.18
N ILE A 172 -12.58 6.43 -26.94
CA ILE A 172 -12.68 5.47 -28.05
C ILE A 172 -11.56 5.73 -29.08
N ARG A 173 -11.22 7.00 -29.32
CA ARG A 173 -10.12 7.37 -30.21
C ARG A 173 -8.76 6.97 -29.64
N ALA A 174 -8.51 7.23 -28.37
CA ALA A 174 -7.29 6.83 -27.67
C ALA A 174 -7.09 5.31 -27.67
N GLU A 175 -8.16 4.53 -27.45
CA GLU A 175 -8.13 3.07 -27.52
C GLU A 175 -7.72 2.57 -28.91
N LYS A 176 -8.18 3.22 -29.98
CA LYS A 176 -7.77 2.90 -31.36
C LYS A 176 -6.29 3.20 -31.61
N TYR A 177 -5.75 4.28 -31.03
CA TYR A 177 -4.34 4.65 -31.19
C TYR A 177 -3.37 3.67 -30.50
N LEU A 178 -3.82 3.01 -29.43
CA LEU A 178 -2.98 2.11 -28.63
C LEU A 178 -3.01 0.65 -29.10
N GLU A 179 -3.72 0.34 -30.19
CA GLU A 179 -3.74 -0.96 -30.88
C GLU A 179 -3.62 -2.20 -29.96
N LYS A 180 -4.62 -2.45 -29.11
CA LYS A 180 -4.72 -3.60 -28.17
C LYS A 180 -3.59 -3.74 -27.14
N SER A 181 -2.60 -2.85 -27.10
CA SER A 181 -1.49 -2.94 -26.14
C SER A 181 -1.91 -2.59 -24.71
N ILE A 182 -2.96 -1.78 -24.54
CA ILE A 182 -3.45 -1.31 -23.24
C ILE A 182 -4.94 -1.71 -23.07
N PRO A 183 -5.34 -2.26 -21.91
CA PRO A 183 -6.74 -2.58 -21.64
C PRO A 183 -7.64 -1.34 -21.60
N SER A 184 -8.91 -1.48 -21.99
CA SER A 184 -9.90 -0.41 -21.84
C SER A 184 -10.17 -0.09 -20.37
N ILE A 185 -10.75 1.08 -20.09
CA ILE A 185 -11.11 1.48 -18.71
C ILE A 185 -12.02 0.45 -18.04
N ASP A 186 -12.98 -0.10 -18.77
CA ASP A 186 -13.89 -1.12 -18.23
C ASP A 186 -13.16 -2.41 -17.88
N VAL A 187 -12.19 -2.83 -18.69
CA VAL A 187 -11.36 -4.01 -18.40
C VAL A 187 -10.46 -3.74 -17.18
N VAL A 188 -9.86 -2.55 -17.09
CA VAL A 188 -9.06 -2.14 -15.93
C VAL A 188 -9.88 -2.21 -14.64
N LEU A 189 -11.08 -1.62 -14.63
CA LEU A 189 -11.96 -1.61 -13.47
C LEU A 189 -12.46 -3.02 -13.13
N SER A 190 -12.83 -3.81 -14.13
CA SER A 190 -13.27 -5.20 -13.96
C SER A 190 -12.17 -6.07 -13.33
N GLU A 191 -10.95 -6.01 -13.86
CA GLU A 191 -9.83 -6.78 -13.30
C GLU A 191 -9.45 -6.29 -11.90
N ALA A 192 -9.44 -4.97 -11.63
CA ALA A 192 -9.19 -4.43 -10.29
C ALA A 192 -10.22 -4.94 -9.27
N ASN A 193 -11.50 -4.99 -9.66
CA ASN A 193 -12.60 -5.54 -8.87
C ASN A 193 -12.51 -7.06 -8.70
N LYS A 194 -11.91 -7.78 -9.64
CA LYS A 194 -11.72 -9.23 -9.54
C LYS A 194 -10.58 -9.57 -8.60
N VAL A 195 -9.41 -8.97 -8.80
CA VAL A 195 -8.22 -9.26 -7.97
C VAL A 195 -8.43 -8.85 -6.52
N SER A 196 -9.06 -7.71 -6.27
CA SER A 196 -9.27 -7.28 -4.87
C SER A 196 -10.31 -8.16 -4.16
N LYS A 197 -11.21 -8.83 -4.88
CA LYS A 197 -12.28 -9.66 -4.32
C LYS A 197 -11.68 -10.95 -3.86
N GLN A 198 -10.83 -11.54 -4.71
CA GLN A 198 -10.03 -12.70 -4.35
C GLN A 198 -9.19 -12.42 -3.11
N PHE A 199 -8.49 -11.28 -3.07
CA PHE A 199 -7.67 -10.89 -1.92
C PHE A 199 -8.45 -10.78 -0.61
N PHE A 200 -9.68 -10.26 -0.63
CA PHE A 200 -10.54 -10.26 0.55
C PHE A 200 -11.07 -11.66 0.90
N MET A 201 -11.41 -12.47 -0.10
CA MET A 201 -11.87 -13.86 0.09
C MET A 201 -10.77 -14.73 0.72
N ASP A 202 -9.50 -14.49 0.38
CA ASP A 202 -8.34 -15.18 0.93
C ASP A 202 -8.01 -14.74 2.38
N LYS A 203 -8.78 -13.80 2.95
CA LYS A 203 -8.68 -13.35 4.35
C LYS A 203 -7.27 -12.85 4.74
N ILE A 204 -6.48 -12.38 3.77
CA ILE A 204 -5.09 -11.94 3.96
C ILE A 204 -4.99 -10.91 5.09
N LEU A 205 -5.80 -9.85 5.03
CA LEU A 205 -5.78 -8.78 6.03
C LEU A 205 -6.20 -9.26 7.43
N LYS A 206 -7.20 -10.15 7.49
CA LYS A 206 -7.69 -10.70 8.77
C LYS A 206 -6.63 -11.54 9.47
N ASN A 207 -5.81 -12.24 8.69
CA ASN A 207 -4.78 -13.15 9.18
C ASN A 207 -3.38 -12.51 9.22
N LEU A 208 -3.25 -11.22 8.89
CA LEU A 208 -1.95 -10.56 8.74
C LEU A 208 -1.21 -10.41 10.07
N LEU A 209 -1.91 -10.03 11.13
CA LEU A 209 -1.35 -9.95 12.49
C LEU A 209 -1.29 -11.34 13.13
N LYS A 210 -0.17 -11.67 13.79
CA LYS A 210 0.06 -12.93 14.51
C LYS A 210 0.18 -12.72 16.01
#